data_AF-A0A2A2VCT6-F1
#
_entry.id   AF-A0A2A2VCT6-F1
#
_cell.length_a   1.000
_cell.length_b   1.000
_cell.length_c   1.000
_cell.angle_alpha   90.00
_cell.angle_beta   90.00
_cell.angle_gamma   90.00
#
_symmetry.space_group_name_H-M   'P 1'
#
loop_
_entity.id
_entity.type
_entity.pdbx_description
1 polymer ?
#
loop_
_entity_poly.entity_id
_entity_poly.type
_entity_poly.pdbx_seq_one_letter_code
_entity_poly.pdbx_strand_id
1 'polypeptide(L)'
;MDNKINEIRRRISTLRAEMTLVEASIRDQVNRDLDCSEGSYQLMAMRAEVAELIVRWKAAGGGERLPTVRERLSRSYADRPTAAAKADKARADKPKAKPGHSNARV
;
A
#
# COMPACT_ATOMS: atom_id res chain seq x y z
N MET A 1 4.30 -2.98 -0.61
CA MET A 1 3.55 -4.03 0.11
C MET A 1 3.48 -3.51 1.54
N ASP A 2 2.36 -2.89 1.88
CA ASP A 2 2.34 -2.00 3.03
C ASP A 2 2.23 -2.86 4.28
N ASN A 3 3.30 -2.85 5.09
CA ASN A 3 3.45 -3.71 6.27
C ASN A 3 2.19 -3.65 7.16
N LYS A 4 1.63 -2.44 7.29
CA LYS A 4 0.40 -2.13 8.02
C LYS A 4 -0.85 -2.86 7.48
N ILE A 5 -1.04 -2.94 6.16
CA ILE A 5 -2.18 -3.65 5.55
C ILE A 5 -2.09 -5.16 5.84
N ASN A 6 -0.88 -5.71 5.71
CA ASN A 6 -0.63 -7.12 5.98
C ASN A 6 -0.84 -7.46 7.47
N GLU A 7 -0.41 -6.59 8.37
CA GLU A 7 -0.62 -6.73 9.81
C GLU A 7 -2.11 -6.73 10.17
N ILE A 8 -2.88 -5.77 9.65
CA ILE A 8 -4.33 -5.73 9.87
C ILE A 8 -4.99 -7.02 9.35
N ARG A 9 -4.60 -7.51 8.18
CA ARG A 9 -5.11 -8.77 7.64
C ARG A 9 -4.81 -9.95 8.56
N ARG A 10 -3.57 -10.06 9.06
CA ARG A 10 -3.18 -11.13 10.01
C ARG A 10 -4.01 -11.06 11.28
N ARG A 11 -4.19 -9.86 11.84
CA ARG A 11 -4.99 -9.66 13.05
C ARG A 11 -6.45 -10.08 12.85
N ILE A 12 -7.07 -9.70 11.73
CA ILE A 12 -8.43 -10.12 11.38
C ILE A 12 -8.51 -11.66 11.27
N SER A 13 -7.52 -12.30 10.63
CA SER A 13 -7.49 -13.76 10.51
C SER A 13 -7.38 -14.45 11.87
N THR A 14 -6.49 -14.00 12.75
CA THR A 14 -6.34 -14.54 14.11
C THR A 14 -7.64 -14.39 14.90
N LEU A 15 -8.21 -13.18 14.92
CA LEU A 15 -9.41 -12.88 15.69
C LEU A 15 -10.62 -13.70 15.24
N ARG A 16 -10.76 -13.95 13.92
CA ARG A 16 -11.81 -14.85 13.40
C ARG A 16 -11.63 -16.31 13.83
N ALA A 17 -10.38 -16.77 13.94
CA ALA A 17 -10.09 -18.12 14.43
C ALA A 17 -10.47 -18.24 15.92
N GLU A 18 -10.10 -17.25 16.73
CA GLU A 18 -10.49 -17.17 18.15
C GLU A 18 -12.01 -17.10 18.33
N MET A 19 -12.70 -16.28 17.54
CA MET A 19 -14.16 -16.23 17.52
C MET A 19 -14.80 -17.59 17.25
N THR A 20 -14.22 -18.40 16.36
CA THR A 20 -14.72 -19.74 16.06
C THR A 20 -14.66 -20.66 17.28
N LEU A 21 -13.60 -20.53 18.10
CA LEU A 21 -13.45 -21.29 19.34
C LEU A 21 -14.45 -20.86 20.40
N VAL A 22 -14.68 -19.56 20.56
CA VAL A 22 -15.69 -19.03 21.49
C VAL A 22 -17.09 -19.44 21.06
N GLU A 23 -17.42 -19.39 19.77
CA GLU A 23 -18.69 -19.87 19.25
C GLU A 23 -18.91 -21.37 19.51
N ALA A 24 -17.86 -22.19 19.41
CA ALA A 24 -17.93 -23.61 19.77
C ALA A 24 -18.22 -23.79 21.27
N SER A 25 -17.55 -23.04 22.15
CA SER A 25 -17.81 -23.06 23.60
C SER A 25 -19.24 -22.63 23.94
N ILE A 26 -19.77 -21.61 23.26
CA ILE A 26 -21.16 -21.16 23.45
C ILE A 26 -22.13 -22.28 23.06
N ARG A 27 -21.89 -22.95 21.92
CA ARG A 27 -22.73 -24.09 21.49
C ARG A 27 -22.68 -25.22 22.52
N ASP A 28 -21.52 -25.51 23.08
CA ASP A 28 -21.37 -26.54 24.13
C ASP A 28 -22.10 -26.17 25.43
N GLN A 29 -22.09 -24.89 25.83
CA GLN A 29 -22.85 -24.39 26.99
C GLN A 29 -24.35 -24.51 26.74
N VAL A 30 -24.84 -24.08 25.57
CA VAL A 30 -26.25 -24.18 25.18
C VAL A 30 -26.72 -25.62 25.14
N ASN A 31 -25.93 -26.54 24.58
CA ASN A 31 -26.26 -27.97 24.54
C ASN A 31 -26.33 -28.64 25.92
N ARG A 32 -25.81 -27.98 26.96
CA ARG A 32 -25.82 -28.44 28.35
C ARG A 32 -26.73 -27.61 29.24
N ASP A 33 -27.54 -26.71 28.66
CA ASP A 33 -28.41 -25.77 29.37
C ASP A 33 -27.66 -24.91 30.41
N LEU A 34 -26.40 -24.58 30.12
CA LEU A 34 -25.55 -23.70 30.94
C LEU A 34 -25.67 -22.25 30.49
N ASP A 35 -25.38 -21.30 31.39
CA ASP A 35 -25.29 -19.89 31.04
C ASP A 35 -24.14 -19.64 30.05
N CYS A 36 -24.45 -18.95 28.95
CA CYS A 36 -23.52 -18.58 27.89
C CYS A 36 -23.36 -17.05 27.75
N SER A 37 -23.86 -16.27 28.72
CA SER A 37 -23.86 -14.81 28.70
C SER A 37 -22.43 -14.26 28.52
N GLU A 38 -21.46 -14.75 29.29
CA GLU A 38 -20.06 -14.33 29.19
C GLU A 38 -19.46 -14.60 27.81
N GLY A 39 -19.60 -15.82 27.30
CA GLY A 39 -19.12 -16.17 25.95
C GLY A 39 -19.76 -15.31 24.88
N SER A 40 -21.06 -14.99 25.02
CA SER A 40 -21.78 -14.10 24.12
C SER A 40 -21.24 -12.66 24.17
N TYR A 41 -20.96 -12.12 25.35
CA TYR A 41 -20.34 -10.79 25.47
C TYR A 41 -18.94 -10.75 24.84
N GLN A 42 -18.12 -11.76 25.10
CA GLN A 42 -16.79 -11.88 24.49
C GLN A 42 -16.88 -11.95 22.96
N LEU A 43 -17.82 -12.74 22.41
CA LEU A 43 -18.05 -12.84 20.97
C LEU A 43 -18.48 -11.50 20.36
N MET A 44 -19.36 -10.76 21.02
CA MET A 44 -19.76 -9.42 20.56
C MET A 44 -18.59 -8.44 20.56
N ALA A 45 -17.74 -8.46 21.59
CA ALA A 45 -16.55 -7.62 21.67
C ALA A 45 -15.56 -7.92 20.52
N MET A 46 -15.28 -9.20 20.26
CA MET A 46 -14.43 -9.60 19.13
C MET A 46 -15.03 -9.19 17.78
N ARG A 47 -16.35 -9.30 17.60
CA ARG A 47 -17.03 -8.82 16.39
C ARG A 47 -16.87 -7.31 16.18
N ALA A 48 -16.92 -6.53 17.26
CA ALA A 48 -16.68 -5.10 17.21
C ALA A 48 -15.22 -4.78 16.82
N GLU A 49 -14.23 -5.49 17.38
CA GLU A 49 -12.81 -5.34 17.00
C GLU A 49 -12.58 -5.70 15.53
N VAL A 50 -13.17 -6.80 15.02
CA VAL A 50 -13.10 -7.14 13.59
C VAL A 50 -13.68 -6.01 12.73
N ALA A 51 -14.82 -5.46 13.10
CA ALA A 51 -15.45 -4.37 12.36
C ALA A 51 -14.54 -3.13 12.31
N GLU A 52 -13.92 -2.77 13.43
CA GLU A 52 -12.96 -1.66 13.49
C GLU A 52 -11.73 -1.90 12.61
N LEU A 53 -11.15 -3.11 12.68
CA LEU A 53 -10.01 -3.50 11.86
C LEU A 53 -10.35 -3.44 10.36
N ILE A 54 -11.57 -3.80 9.96
CA ILE A 54 -12.02 -3.68 8.56
C ILE A 54 -12.10 -2.21 8.13
N VAL A 55 -12.59 -1.31 8.98
CA VAL A 55 -12.61 0.14 8.69
C VAL A 55 -11.18 0.65 8.52
N ARG A 56 -10.28 0.30 9.45
CA ARG A 56 -8.85 0.68 9.37
C ARG A 56 -8.17 0.11 8.12
N TRP A 57 -8.49 -1.13 7.75
CA TRP A 57 -7.98 -1.77 6.54
C TRP A 57 -8.43 -1.04 5.27
N LYS A 58 -9.71 -0.64 5.20
CA LYS A 58 -10.24 0.17 4.08
C LYS A 58 -9.56 1.54 4.03
N ALA A 59 -9.43 2.21 5.17
CA ALA A 59 -8.76 3.52 5.26
C ALA A 59 -7.27 3.46 4.88
N ALA A 60 -6.63 2.30 5.05
CA ALA A 60 -5.25 2.07 4.62
C ALA A 60 -5.12 1.73 3.13
N GLY A 61 -6.19 1.82 2.33
CA GLY A 61 -6.16 1.51 0.89
C GLY A 61 -6.31 0.01 0.58
N GLY A 62 -6.64 -0.83 1.56
CA GLY A 62 -6.81 -2.27 1.36
C GLY A 62 -7.96 -2.64 0.40
N GLY A 63 -8.95 -1.75 0.27
CA GLY A 63 -10.08 -1.91 -0.65
C GLY A 63 -9.86 -1.32 -2.04
N GLU A 64 -8.75 -0.59 -2.28
CA GLU A 64 -8.47 -0.01 -3.59
C GLU A 64 -7.95 -1.08 -4.56
N ARG A 65 -8.27 -0.92 -5.85
CA ARG A 65 -7.76 -1.79 -6.91
C ARG A 65 -6.23 -1.71 -6.92
N LEU A 66 -5.58 -2.84 -6.66
CA LEU A 66 -4.12 -2.93 -6.81
C LEU A 66 -3.72 -2.59 -8.25
N PRO A 67 -2.69 -1.75 -8.44
CA PRO A 67 -2.22 -1.42 -9.77
C PRO A 67 -1.75 -2.69 -10.50
N THR A 68 -2.15 -2.80 -11.76
CA THR A 68 -1.77 -3.91 -12.62
C THR A 68 -0.25 -3.97 -12.80
N VAL A 69 0.27 -5.13 -13.20
CA VAL A 69 1.71 -5.28 -13.47
C VAL A 69 2.22 -4.21 -14.44
N ARG A 70 1.45 -3.91 -15.48
CA ARG A 70 1.75 -2.87 -16.48
C ARG A 70 1.79 -1.47 -15.85
N GLU A 71 0.78 -1.11 -15.05
CA GLU A 71 0.72 0.20 -14.35
C GLU A 71 1.88 0.37 -13.35
N ARG A 72 2.29 -0.70 -12.67
CA ARG A 72 3.46 -0.69 -11.78
C ARG A 72 4.74 -0.45 -12.56
N LEU A 73 4.96 -1.22 -13.62
CA LEU A 73 6.15 -1.09 -14.46
C LEU A 73 6.23 0.30 -15.10
N SER A 74 5.13 0.83 -15.64
CA SER A 74 5.12 2.16 -16.25
C SER A 74 5.44 3.29 -15.26
N ARG A 75 4.98 3.19 -14.00
CA ARG A 75 5.37 4.14 -12.94
C ARG A 75 6.87 4.05 -12.62
N SER A 76 7.43 2.84 -12.53
CA SER A 76 8.87 2.65 -12.33
C SER A 76 9.74 3.20 -13.47
N TYR A 77 9.22 3.22 -14.71
CA TYR A 77 9.90 3.86 -15.84
C TYR A 77 9.79 5.40 -15.80
N ALA A 78 8.67 5.94 -15.31
CA ALA A 78 8.46 7.39 -15.21
C ALA A 78 9.28 8.04 -14.06
N ASP A 79 9.46 7.33 -12.94
CA ASP A 79 10.31 7.77 -11.82
C ASP A 79 11.82 7.59 -12.08
N ARG A 80 12.20 6.95 -13.19
CA ARG A 80 13.60 6.90 -13.62
C ARG A 80 13.96 8.30 -14.11
N PRO A 81 14.92 9.01 -13.48
CA PRO A 81 15.37 10.29 -14.00
C PRO A 81 15.90 10.04 -15.41
N THR A 82 15.12 10.44 -16.41
CA THR A 82 15.51 10.28 -17.79
C THR A 82 16.75 11.12 -17.99
N ALA A 83 17.87 10.45 -18.28
CA ALA A 83 19.11 11.10 -18.70
C ALA A 83 18.93 12.02 -19.94
N ALA A 84 17.73 12.05 -20.53
CA ALA A 84 17.33 12.96 -21.59
C ALA A 84 17.35 14.45 -21.20
N ALA A 85 17.18 14.80 -19.91
CA ALA A 85 17.24 16.21 -19.48
C ALA A 85 18.65 16.84 -19.53
N LYS A 86 19.71 16.05 -19.76
CA LYS A 86 21.08 16.57 -19.92
C LYS A 86 21.50 16.86 -21.37
N ALA A 87 20.70 16.49 -22.37
CA ALA A 87 21.06 16.73 -23.77
C ALA A 87 20.76 18.17 -24.24
N ASP A 88 19.74 18.83 -23.68
CA ASP A 88 19.35 20.17 -24.12
C ASP A 88 20.25 21.29 -23.58
N LYS A 89 20.97 21.06 -22.47
CA LYS A 89 21.90 22.07 -21.93
C LYS A 89 23.25 22.11 -22.65
N ALA A 90 23.63 21.04 -23.37
CA ALA A 90 24.91 20.93 -24.06
C ALA A 90 24.94 21.62 -25.44
N ARG A 91 23.81 22.07 -25.98
CA ARG A 91 23.74 22.78 -27.27
C ARG A 91 23.72 24.31 -27.14
N ALA A 92 23.57 24.85 -25.93
CA ALA A 92 23.50 26.30 -25.71
C ALA A 92 24.87 27.00 -25.57
N ASP A 93 25.95 26.25 -25.28
CA ASP A 93 27.29 26.80 -25.00
C ASP A 93 28.33 26.54 -26.12
N LYS A 94 27.99 26.91 -27.36
CA LYS A 94 29.02 27.13 -28.40
C LYS A 94 29.01 28.59 -28.84
N PRO A 95 30.00 29.41 -28.44
CA PRO A 95 30.15 30.75 -28.99
C PRO A 95 30.57 30.67 -30.47
N LYS A 96 29.87 31.42 -31.32
CA LYS A 96 30.21 31.68 -32.72
C LYS A 96 31.63 32.25 -32.82
N ALA A 97 32.55 31.50 -33.45
CA ALA A 97 33.82 32.06 -33.89
C ALA A 97 33.58 33.05 -35.05
N LYS A 98 34.04 34.29 -34.88
CA LYS A 98 34.02 35.34 -35.92
C LYS A 98 35.01 34.99 -37.05
N PRO A 99 34.72 35.32 -38.32
CA PRO A 99 35.67 35.16 -39.41
C PRO A 99 36.71 36.29 -39.38
N GLY A 100 37.99 35.94 -39.42
CA GLY A 100 39.10 36.88 -39.51
C GLY A 100 39.17 37.49 -40.91
N HIS A 101 39.14 38.82 -40.97
CA HIS A 101 39.48 39.59 -42.17
C HIS A 101 40.99 39.83 -42.22
N SER A 102 41.54 39.59 -43.42
CA SER A 102 42.88 39.91 -43.90
C SER A 102 43.19 41.42 -43.86
N ASN A 103 44.46 41.80 -43.67
CA ASN A 103 45.20 42.67 -44.59
C ASN A 103 46.69 42.90 -44.22
N ALA A 104 47.55 42.55 -45.20
CA ALA A 104 48.75 43.17 -45.79
C ALA A 104 49.80 44.03 -45.01
N ARG A 105 51.03 43.90 -45.56
CA ARG A 105 52.19 44.84 -45.72
C ARG A 105 53.36 44.71 -44.72
N VAL A 106 54.57 44.38 -45.20
CA VAL A 106 55.63 45.26 -45.77
C VAL A 106 56.48 44.45 -46.75
#